data_AF-A0A259BLE9-F1
#
_entry.id   AF-A0A259BLE9-F1
#
_cell.length_a   1.000
_cell.length_b   1.000
_cell.length_c   1.000
_cell.angle_alpha   90.00
_cell.angle_beta   90.00
_cell.angle_gamma   90.00
#
_symmetry.space_group_name_H-M   'P 1'
#
loop_
_entity.id
_entity.type
_entity.pdbx_description
1 polymer ?
#
loop_
_entity_poly.entity_id
_entity_poly.type
_entity_poly.pdbx_seq_one_letter_code
_entity_poly.pdbx_strand_id
1 'polypeptide(L)' 'MADTATETRAPQVHALPIGHMRDGDVEALVALWERAGLVRPWNDPRADIALARRGPHSTILVARDSAGAVVGSV' A
#
# COMPACT_ATOMS: atom_id res chain seq x y z
N MET A 1 3.74 -46.89 12.74
CA MET A 1 4.40 -45.66 13.26
C MET A 1 4.31 -44.63 12.15
N ALA A 2 3.69 -43.49 12.44
CA ALA A 2 3.11 -42.58 11.45
C ALA A 2 4.15 -41.94 10.53
N ASP A 3 3.81 -42.01 9.25
CA ASP A 3 4.39 -41.31 8.10
C ASP A 3 4.10 -39.80 8.26
N THR A 4 5.13 -38.96 8.21
CA THR A 4 4.99 -37.49 8.23
C THR A 4 5.57 -36.94 6.94
N ALA A 5 4.78 -37.01 5.88
CA ALA A 5 5.08 -36.33 4.63
C ALA A 5 5.15 -34.82 4.87
N THR A 6 6.26 -34.21 4.49
CA THR A 6 6.40 -32.75 4.42
C THR A 6 5.50 -32.25 3.30
N GLU A 7 4.38 -31.63 3.67
CA GLU A 7 3.44 -31.06 2.70
C GLU A 7 4.00 -29.73 2.17
N THR A 8 4.47 -29.74 0.93
CA THR A 8 4.87 -28.54 0.19
C THR A 8 3.64 -27.67 -0.04
N ARG A 9 3.46 -26.62 0.78
CA ARG A 9 2.38 -25.65 0.59
C ARG A 9 2.66 -24.84 -0.69
N ALA A 10 1.80 -24.97 -1.69
CA ALA A 10 1.84 -24.11 -2.86
C ALA A 10 1.73 -22.62 -2.44
N PRO A 11 2.40 -21.69 -3.14
CA PRO A 11 2.30 -20.27 -2.81
C PRO A 11 0.83 -19.82 -2.94
N GLN A 12 0.25 -19.35 -1.83
CA GLN A 12 -1.03 -18.66 -1.89
C GLN A 12 -0.79 -17.26 -2.44
N VAL A 13 -1.20 -17.04 -3.68
CA VAL A 13 -1.19 -15.72 -4.29
C VAL A 13 -2.45 -14.99 -3.81
N HIS A 14 -2.31 -14.17 -2.78
CA HIS A 14 -3.40 -13.25 -2.42
C HIS A 14 -3.42 -12.12 -3.45
N ALA A 15 -4.51 -12.02 -4.20
CA ALA A 15 -4.75 -10.85 -5.03
C ALA A 15 -4.85 -9.62 -4.12
N LEU A 16 -4.05 -8.59 -4.40
CA LEU A 16 -4.14 -7.27 -3.76
C LEU A 16 -4.83 -6.34 -4.75
N PRO A 17 -6.13 -6.03 -4.57
CA PRO A 17 -6.80 -5.05 -5.41
C PRO A 17 -6.02 -3.73 -5.42
N ILE A 18 -5.74 -3.25 -6.64
CA ILE A 18 -5.13 -1.94 -6.87
C ILE A 18 -6.23 -0.98 -7.33
N GLY A 19 -6.27 0.21 -6.76
CA GLY A 19 -7.16 1.27 -7.21
C GLY A 19 -6.64 2.66 -6.86
N HIS A 20 -7.33 3.70 -7.32
CA HIS A 20 -7.01 5.07 -6.94
C HIS A 20 -7.13 5.27 -5.42
N MET A 21 -6.25 6.09 -4.86
CA MET A 21 -6.43 6.57 -3.50
C MET A 21 -7.75 7.34 -3.33
N ARG A 22 -8.26 7.34 -2.11
CA ARG A 22 -9.45 8.03 -1.63
C ARG A 22 -9.04 9.03 -0.55
N ASP A 23 -9.91 9.99 -0.24
CA ASP A 23 -9.61 11.01 0.78
C ASP A 23 -9.25 10.40 2.14
N GLY A 24 -9.90 9.30 2.53
CA GLY A 24 -9.61 8.60 3.79
C GLY A 24 -8.26 7.89 3.86
N ASP A 25 -7.50 7.80 2.75
CA ASP A 25 -6.22 7.08 2.73
C ASP A 25 -5.02 7.95 3.09
N VAL A 26 -5.18 9.29 3.17
CA VAL A 26 -4.05 10.22 3.33
C VAL A 26 -3.16 9.84 4.51
N GLU A 27 -3.75 9.63 5.68
CA GLU A 27 -2.99 9.30 6.89
C GLU A 27 -2.37 7.90 6.83
N ALA A 28 -3.05 6.94 6.19
CA ALA A 28 -2.53 5.59 6.00
C ALA A 28 -1.33 5.57 5.04
N LEU A 29 -1.37 6.41 3.99
CA LEU A 29 -0.28 6.60 3.03
C LEU A 29 0.93 7.28 3.69
N VAL A 30 0.71 8.36 4.45
CA VAL A 30 1.79 9.03 5.21
C VAL A 30 2.48 8.02 6.13
N ALA A 31 1.70 7.30 6.94
CA ALA A 31 2.25 6.31 7.85
C ALA A 31 2.96 5.16 7.11
N LEU A 32 2.46 4.73 5.94
CA LEU A 32 3.12 3.73 5.10
C LEU A 32 4.48 4.24 4.62
N TRP A 33 4.55 5.47 4.11
CA TRP A 33 5.79 6.07 3.59
C TRP A 33 6.82 6.31 4.69
N GLU A 34 6.38 6.69 5.89
CA GLU A 34 7.24 6.80 7.08
C GLU A 34 7.85 5.45 7.45
N ARG A 35 7.02 4.39 7.59
CA ARG A 35 7.49 3.03 7.90
C ARG A 35 8.40 2.46 6.82
N ALA A 36 8.18 2.83 5.56
CA ALA A 36 9.01 2.45 4.42
C ALA A 36 10.28 3.31 4.28
N GLY A 37 10.48 4.35 5.11
CA GLY A 37 11.64 5.22 5.07
C GLY A 37 11.71 6.12 3.82
N LEU A 38 10.57 6.45 3.21
CA LEU A 38 10.48 7.26 1.99
C LEU A 38 10.39 8.76 2.27
N VAL A 39 9.95 9.16 3.47
CA VAL A 39 9.83 10.58 3.84
C VAL A 39 11.20 11.21 4.07
N ARG A 40 11.35 12.49 3.70
CA ARG A 40 12.57 13.29 3.90
C ARG A 40 12.25 14.58 4.64
N PRO A 41 13.18 15.17 5.42
CA PRO A 41 12.89 16.35 6.24
C PRO A 41 12.38 17.58 5.49
N TRP A 42 12.75 17.73 4.21
CA TRP A 42 12.31 18.83 3.35
C TRP A 42 11.02 18.53 2.58
N ASN A 43 10.40 17.37 2.81
CA ASN A 43 9.23 16.92 2.09
C ASN A 43 8.06 16.67 3.05
N ASP A 44 6.99 17.47 2.93
CA ASP A 44 5.73 17.19 3.60
C ASP A 44 4.92 16.18 2.78
N PRO A 45 4.78 14.91 3.25
CA PRO A 45 4.08 13.89 2.49
C PRO A 45 2.61 14.22 2.24
N ARG A 46 1.96 15.05 3.09
CA ARG A 46 0.57 15.49 2.84
C ARG A 46 0.49 16.47 1.69
N ALA A 47 1.46 17.38 1.58
CA ALA A 47 1.57 18.30 0.46
C ALA A 47 1.83 17.55 -0.86
N ASP A 48 2.67 16.51 -0.84
CA ASP A 48 2.92 15.65 -1.99
C ASP A 48 1.66 14.91 -2.46
N ILE A 49 0.88 14.35 -1.53
CA ILE A 49 -0.40 13.69 -1.83
C ILE A 49 -1.40 14.69 -2.44
N ALA A 50 -1.50 15.89 -1.86
CA ALA A 50 -2.36 16.94 -2.38
C ALA A 50 -1.92 17.39 -3.80
N LEU A 51 -0.60 17.51 -4.02
CA LEU A 51 -0.01 17.83 -5.32
C LEU A 51 -0.36 16.76 -6.36
N ALA A 52 -0.17 15.48 -6.02
CA ALA A 52 -0.48 14.36 -6.91
C ALA A 52 -1.96 14.30 -7.29
N ARG A 53 -2.85 14.85 -6.46
CA ARG A 53 -4.31 14.87 -6.70
C ARG A 53 -4.88 16.16 -7.26
N ARG A 54 -4.06 17.20 -7.43
CA ARG A 54 -4.52 18.54 -7.82
C ARG A 54 -5.19 18.57 -9.19
N GLY A 55 -4.87 17.63 -10.07
CA GLY A 55 -5.41 17.60 -11.43
C GLY A 55 -5.33 16.21 -12.06
N PRO A 56 -5.76 16.08 -13.33
CA PRO A 56 -5.92 14.78 -13.98
C PRO A 56 -4.61 14.14 -14.45
N HIS A 57 -3.48 14.84 -14.35
CA HIS A 57 -2.20 14.40 -14.89
C HIS A 57 -1.40 13.48 -13.95
N SER A 58 -1.88 13.29 -12.72
CA SER A 58 -1.25 12.45 -11.72
C SER A 58 -2.30 11.83 -10.80
N THR A 59 -1.92 10.74 -10.15
CA THR A 59 -2.71 10.07 -9.10
C THR A 59 -1.76 9.27 -8.21
N ILE A 60 -2.31 8.67 -7.15
CA ILE A 60 -1.63 7.66 -6.35
C ILE A 60 -2.48 6.39 -6.44
N LEU A 61 -1.85 5.28 -6.80
CA LEU A 61 -2.46 3.96 -6.76
C LEU A 61 -2.18 3.32 -5.40
N VAL A 62 -3.15 2.57 -4.91
CA VAL A 62 -3.13 1.96 -3.58
C VAL A 62 -3.43 0.47 -3.70
N ALA A 63 -2.55 -0.36 -3.13
CA ALA A 63 -2.79 -1.77 -2.90
C ALA A 63 -3.50 -1.96 -1.56
N ARG A 64 -4.58 -2.76 -1.55
CA ARG A 64 -5.30 -3.10 -0.33
C ARG A 64 -5.30 -4.60 -0.05
N ASP A 65 -5.20 -4.94 1.22
CA ASP A 65 -5.46 -6.32 1.65
C ASP A 65 -6.97 -6.64 1.69
N SER A 66 -7.30 -7.87 2.08
CA SER A 66 -8.69 -8.33 2.19
C SER A 66 -9.51 -7.61 3.28
N ALA A 67 -8.87 -6.98 4.26
CA ALA A 67 -9.52 -6.14 5.26
C ALA A 67 -9.67 -4.68 4.80
N GLY A 68 -9.13 -4.33 3.63
CA GLY A 68 -9.16 -2.99 3.06
C GLY A 68 -8.03 -2.08 3.52
N ALA A 69 -7.07 -2.59 4.29
CA ALA A 69 -5.93 -1.82 4.79
C ALA A 69 -4.96 -1.49 3.64
N VAL A 70 -4.40 -0.28 3.68
CA VAL A 70 -3.39 0.17 2.72
C VAL A 70 -2.06 -0.54 2.99
N VAL A 71 -1.61 -1.35 2.04
CA VAL A 71 -0.37 -2.14 2.17
C VAL A 71 0.72 -1.78 1.15
N GLY A 72 0.40 -0.92 0.17
CA GLY A 72 1.35 -0.46 -0.84
C GLY A 72 0.81 0.74 -1.62
N SER A 73 1.70 1.51 -2.24
CA SER A 73 1.35 2.62 -3.12
C SER A 73 2.38 2.87 -4.22
N VAL A 74 1.94 3.45 -5.34
CA VAL A 74 2.79 3.95 -6.43
C VAL A 74 2.21 5.24 -7.04
#